data_AF-A0A0E0M3Y5-F1
#
_entry.id   AF-A0A0E0M3Y5-F1
#
_cell.length_a   1.000
_cell.length_b   1.000
_cell.length_c   1.000
_cell.angle_alpha   90.00
_cell.angle_beta   90.00
_cell.angle_gamma   90.00
#
_symmetry.space_group_name_H-M   'P 1'
#
loop_
_entity.id
_entity.type
_entity.pdbx_description
1 polymer ?
#
loop_
_entity_poly.entity_id
_entity_poly.type
_entity_poly.pdbx_seq_one_letter_code
_entity_poly.pdbx_strand_id
1 'polypeptide(L)'
;MAAITAATGSAVSFARPVKAINVSSVTFAGLRKNNVAFPLQPVTQRFAALCAAKKETVEKVCDIVKKQLVLPEGTEVTGASKFTDLGADSLDTVEIVMGLEEAFKISVEESSAQSIATVEDAAELIDKLVSTAKQARHYWLHL
;
A
#
# COMPACT_ATOMS: atom_id res chain seq x y z
N MET A 1 17.74 69.26 -13.13
CA MET A 1 16.46 69.28 -12.40
C MET A 1 16.25 67.84 -11.89
N ALA A 2 16.91 67.44 -10.80
CA ALA A 2 16.39 67.34 -9.41
C ALA A 2 15.18 66.38 -9.33
N ALA A 3 15.08 65.39 -8.43
CA ALA A 3 15.71 65.19 -7.14
C ALA A 3 15.76 63.68 -6.75
N ILE A 4 16.72 63.34 -5.90
CA ILE A 4 16.92 62.05 -5.24
C ILE A 4 16.39 62.24 -3.80
N THR A 5 15.59 61.30 -3.27
CA THR A 5 15.25 61.27 -1.84
C THR A 5 15.40 59.86 -1.27
N ALA A 6 16.18 59.79 -0.20
CA ALA A 6 16.55 58.63 0.60
C ALA A 6 15.64 58.46 1.82
N ALA A 7 15.60 57.25 2.40
CA ALA A 7 15.45 56.95 3.85
C ALA A 7 15.53 55.41 4.03
N THR A 8 16.56 54.80 4.65
CA THR A 8 16.82 54.65 6.11
C THR A 8 15.65 54.00 6.86
N GLY A 9 15.74 52.90 7.61
CA GLY A 9 16.81 51.99 8.04
C GLY A 9 16.24 51.05 9.12
N SER A 10 16.94 49.92 9.37
CA SER A 10 17.03 49.12 10.62
C SER A 10 15.73 48.61 11.30
N ALA A 11 15.63 47.40 11.85
CA ALA A 11 16.55 46.83 12.81
C ALA A 11 16.34 45.32 12.96
N VAL A 12 17.46 44.60 12.97
CA VAL A 12 17.58 43.25 13.52
C VAL A 12 17.41 43.31 15.04
N SER A 13 16.55 42.47 15.61
CA SER A 13 16.43 42.30 17.06
C SER A 13 16.70 40.85 17.44
N PHE A 14 17.87 40.66 18.03
CA PHE A 14 18.32 39.51 18.80
C PHE A 14 17.62 39.51 20.16
N ALA A 15 17.02 38.39 20.60
CA ALA A 15 16.93 38.06 22.02
C ALA A 15 16.63 36.57 22.21
N ARG A 16 17.39 35.97 23.13
CA ARG A 16 17.47 34.55 23.49
C ARG A 16 16.73 34.34 24.85
N PRO A 17 17.00 33.26 25.60
CA PRO A 17 16.10 32.16 25.99
C PRO A 17 15.40 32.35 27.36
N VAL A 18 14.63 31.34 27.78
CA VAL A 18 14.59 30.68 29.12
C VAL A 18 13.16 30.22 29.50
N LYS A 19 12.99 28.89 29.51
CA LYS A 19 12.39 28.02 30.56
C LYS A 19 11.28 28.59 31.46
N ALA A 20 10.13 27.92 31.48
CA ALA A 20 9.47 27.51 32.73
C ALA A 20 8.34 26.52 32.46
N ILE A 21 8.44 25.35 33.09
CA ILE A 21 7.33 24.43 33.35
C ILE A 21 6.64 24.97 34.61
N ASN A 22 5.32 25.10 34.64
CA ASN A 22 4.60 25.11 35.91
C ASN A 22 3.21 24.46 35.78
N VAL A 23 2.98 23.56 36.73
CA VAL A 23 1.87 22.62 36.87
C VAL A 23 0.82 23.29 37.75
N SER A 24 -0.40 23.41 37.25
CA SER A 24 -1.55 23.62 38.11
C SER A 24 -2.60 22.57 37.80
N SER A 25 -2.43 21.45 38.50
CA SER A 25 -3.49 20.54 38.90
C SER A 25 -4.55 21.32 39.65
N VAL A 26 -5.80 21.27 39.17
CA VAL A 26 -6.99 21.44 40.01
C VAL A 26 -8.10 20.54 39.48
N THR A 27 -8.29 19.43 40.18
CA THR A 27 -9.50 18.63 40.13
C THR A 27 -10.63 19.43 40.77
N PHE A 28 -11.76 19.62 40.09
CA PHE A 28 -13.00 19.98 40.76
C PHE A 28 -14.21 19.31 40.10
N ALA A 29 -15.09 18.84 40.97
CA ALA A 29 -16.16 17.88 40.71
C ALA A 29 -17.25 18.36 39.74
N GLY A 30 -17.97 17.41 39.13
CA GLY A 30 -19.20 17.71 38.40
C GLY A 30 -19.77 16.55 37.60
N LEU A 31 -20.29 15.53 38.29
CA LEU A 31 -21.29 14.62 37.70
C LEU A 31 -22.47 15.49 37.22
N ARG A 32 -22.89 15.34 35.94
CA ARG A 32 -24.30 15.26 35.49
C ARG A 32 -24.52 15.71 34.03
N LYS A 33 -25.12 14.77 33.27
CA LYS A 33 -25.97 14.93 32.07
C LYS A 33 -25.29 15.23 30.73
N ASN A 34 -25.04 14.13 30.02
CA ASN A 34 -25.50 13.84 28.65
C ASN A 34 -25.42 15.00 27.64
N ASN A 35 -24.29 15.07 26.92
CA ASN A 35 -24.26 15.61 25.56
C ASN A 35 -23.30 14.76 24.75
N VAL A 36 -23.78 14.28 23.60
CA VAL A 36 -23.06 13.46 22.62
C VAL A 36 -21.89 14.23 22.04
N ALA A 37 -20.73 14.16 22.70
CA ALA A 37 -19.47 14.57 22.13
C ALA A 37 -18.97 13.43 21.22
N PHE A 38 -19.05 13.63 19.91
CA PHE A 38 -18.39 12.79 18.92
C PHE A 38 -16.89 12.75 19.25
N PRO A 39 -16.30 11.59 19.59
CA PRO A 39 -14.85 11.50 19.72
C PRO A 39 -14.28 11.54 18.30
N LEU A 40 -13.57 12.63 17.95
CA LEU A 40 -12.64 12.59 16.83
C LEU A 40 -11.57 11.55 17.19
N GLN A 41 -11.73 10.34 16.66
CA GLN A 41 -10.71 9.31 16.73
C GLN A 41 -9.45 9.84 16.05
N PRO A 42 -8.26 9.70 16.66
CA PRO A 42 -7.02 9.92 15.94
C PRO A 42 -7.03 8.95 14.76
N VAL A 43 -6.78 9.47 13.56
CA VAL A 43 -6.52 8.67 12.36
C VAL A 43 -5.39 7.71 12.73
N THR A 44 -5.74 6.46 13.01
CA THR A 44 -4.80 5.36 12.94
C THR A 44 -4.29 5.42 11.52
N GLN A 45 -3.04 5.87 11.35
CA GLN A 45 -2.31 5.61 10.13
C GLN A 45 -2.47 4.12 9.89
N ARG A 46 -3.23 3.82 8.84
CA ARG A 46 -3.48 2.49 8.36
C ARG A 46 -2.11 1.97 7.99
N PHE A 47 -1.47 1.27 8.91
CA PHE A 47 -0.45 0.30 8.58
C PHE A 47 -1.19 -0.68 7.67
N ALA A 48 -1.07 -0.43 6.37
CA ALA A 48 -1.54 -1.34 5.35
C ALA A 48 -0.87 -2.66 5.68
N ALA A 49 -1.68 -3.60 6.16
CA ALA A 49 -1.25 -4.96 6.35
C ALA A 49 -0.89 -5.47 4.95
N LEU A 50 0.41 -5.50 4.67
CA LEU A 50 0.99 -6.27 3.58
C LEU A 50 0.60 -7.71 3.91
N CYS A 51 -0.44 -8.20 3.25
CA CYS A 51 -0.93 -9.53 3.50
C CYS A 51 0.04 -10.45 2.77
N ALA A 52 1.14 -10.78 3.43
CA ALA A 52 2.24 -11.54 2.86
C ALA A 52 1.71 -12.81 2.20
N ALA A 53 1.60 -12.78 0.86
CA ALA A 53 1.29 -13.93 0.05
C ALA A 53 2.27 -15.07 0.38
N LYS A 54 1.86 -16.31 0.18
CA LYS A 54 2.74 -17.46 0.41
C LYS A 54 3.97 -17.29 -0.48
N LYS A 55 5.16 -17.41 0.11
CA LYS A 55 6.45 -17.28 -0.62
C LYS A 55 6.50 -18.19 -1.85
N GLU A 56 5.99 -19.41 -1.73
CA GLU A 56 5.88 -20.36 -2.85
C GLU A 56 5.02 -19.85 -4.01
N THR A 57 3.95 -19.09 -3.71
CA THR A 57 3.08 -18.52 -4.74
C THR A 57 3.83 -17.41 -5.47
N VAL A 58 4.47 -16.50 -4.72
CA VAL A 58 5.25 -15.39 -5.29
C VAL A 58 6.37 -15.92 -6.20
N GLU A 59 7.13 -16.93 -5.76
CA GLU A 59 8.20 -17.55 -6.55
C GLU A 59 7.66 -18.11 -7.89
N LYS A 60 6.54 -18.81 -7.85
CA LYS A 60 5.89 -19.34 -9.07
C LYS A 60 5.42 -18.23 -10.00
N VAL A 61 4.86 -17.14 -9.46
CA VAL A 61 4.48 -15.98 -10.29
C VAL A 61 5.73 -15.38 -10.94
N CYS A 62 6.80 -15.15 -10.18
CA CYS A 62 8.07 -14.66 -10.73
C CYS A 62 8.59 -15.54 -11.87
N ASP A 63 8.52 -16.87 -11.72
CA ASP A 63 8.98 -17.81 -12.74
C ASP A 63 8.14 -17.73 -14.03
N ILE A 64 6.83 -17.56 -13.91
CA ILE A 64 5.93 -17.40 -15.06
C ILE A 64 6.23 -16.07 -15.77
N VAL A 65 6.39 -14.99 -15.02
CA VAL A 65 6.70 -13.66 -15.56
C VAL A 65 8.03 -13.67 -16.31
N LYS A 66 9.08 -14.29 -15.75
CA LYS A 66 10.39 -14.43 -16.41
C LYS A 66 10.29 -15.20 -17.72
N LYS A 67 9.44 -16.25 -17.78
CA LYS A 67 9.22 -17.05 -18.98
C LYS A 67 8.50 -16.27 -20.08
N GLN A 68 7.44 -15.52 -19.73
CA GLN A 68 6.67 -14.78 -20.73
C GLN A 68 7.45 -13.57 -21.26
N LEU A 69 8.12 -12.82 -20.37
CA LEU A 69 8.90 -11.64 -20.76
C LEU A 69 10.30 -11.96 -21.30
N VAL A 70 10.67 -13.24 -21.38
CA VAL A 70 12.00 -13.72 -21.83
C VAL A 70 13.14 -12.95 -21.14
N LEU A 71 13.00 -12.74 -19.83
CA LEU A 71 13.99 -11.98 -19.06
C LEU A 71 15.27 -12.81 -18.88
N PRO A 72 16.47 -12.19 -18.96
CA PRO A 72 17.72 -12.90 -18.72
C PRO A 72 17.78 -13.41 -17.28
N GLU A 73 18.44 -14.55 -17.06
CA GLU A 73 18.48 -15.25 -15.76
C GLU A 73 19.08 -14.42 -14.60
N GLY A 74 19.75 -13.30 -14.91
CA GLY A 74 20.23 -12.32 -13.92
C GLY A 74 19.23 -11.25 -13.51
N THR A 75 18.01 -11.25 -14.05
CA THR A 75 17.00 -10.23 -13.72
C THR A 75 16.33 -10.57 -12.40
N GLU A 76 16.56 -9.73 -11.39
CA GLU A 76 15.91 -9.85 -10.09
C GLU A 76 14.46 -9.39 -10.17
N VAL A 77 13.54 -10.36 -10.31
CA VAL A 77 12.10 -10.14 -10.18
C VAL A 77 11.72 -10.38 -8.71
N THR A 78 11.30 -9.32 -8.03
CA THR A 78 10.86 -9.35 -6.63
C THR A 78 9.35 -9.13 -6.53
N GLY A 79 8.72 -9.48 -5.41
CA GLY A 79 7.28 -9.23 -5.21
C GLY A 79 6.89 -7.75 -5.42
N ALA A 80 7.75 -6.83 -5.01
CA ALA A 80 7.52 -5.39 -5.16
C ALA A 80 7.76 -4.87 -6.59
N SER A 81 8.28 -5.70 -7.51
CA SER A 81 8.49 -5.30 -8.90
C SER A 81 7.17 -5.12 -9.62
N LYS A 82 7.07 -4.04 -10.39
CA LYS A 82 5.91 -3.75 -11.24
C LYS A 82 6.11 -4.38 -12.60
N PHE A 83 5.03 -4.87 -13.20
CA PHE A 83 5.08 -5.45 -14.55
C PHE A 83 5.58 -4.44 -15.58
N THR A 84 5.15 -3.18 -15.48
CA THR A 84 5.61 -2.10 -16.37
C THR A 84 7.12 -1.82 -16.23
N ASP A 85 7.68 -1.94 -15.02
CA ASP A 85 9.11 -1.72 -14.78
C ASP A 85 9.97 -2.87 -15.34
N LEU A 86 9.37 -4.07 -15.45
CA LEU A 86 9.98 -5.24 -16.10
C LEU A 86 9.84 -5.21 -17.63
N GLY A 87 9.18 -4.18 -18.18
CA GLY A 87 8.96 -4.04 -19.62
C GLY A 87 7.76 -4.81 -20.17
N ALA A 88 6.84 -5.25 -19.30
CA ALA A 88 5.59 -5.85 -19.76
C ALA A 88 4.68 -4.79 -20.42
N ASP A 89 4.26 -5.06 -21.65
CA ASP A 89 3.21 -4.32 -22.32
C ASP A 89 1.81 -4.85 -21.90
N SER A 90 0.78 -4.13 -22.34
CA SER A 90 -0.62 -4.51 -22.27
C SER A 90 -0.90 -5.92 -22.81
N LEU A 91 -0.22 -6.35 -23.88
CA LEU A 91 -0.34 -7.72 -24.41
C LEU A 91 0.33 -8.75 -23.49
N ASP A 92 1.54 -8.47 -23.02
CA ASP A 92 2.28 -9.37 -22.13
C ASP A 92 1.52 -9.61 -20.82
N THR A 93 0.83 -8.58 -20.31
CA THR A 93 0.01 -8.68 -19.10
C THR A 93 -1.11 -9.70 -19.27
N VAL A 94 -1.77 -9.75 -20.45
CA VAL A 94 -2.80 -10.74 -20.76
C VAL A 94 -2.20 -12.15 -20.83
N GLU A 95 -1.05 -12.32 -21.47
CA GLU A 95 -0.36 -13.62 -21.57
C GLU A 95 0.10 -14.15 -20.20
N ILE A 96 0.59 -13.26 -19.34
CA ILE A 96 0.96 -13.58 -17.95
C ILE A 96 -0.28 -14.06 -17.18
N VAL A 97 -1.39 -13.32 -17.26
CA VAL A 97 -2.64 -13.67 -16.55
C VAL A 97 -3.16 -15.03 -17.02
N MET A 98 -3.19 -15.29 -18.32
CA MET A 98 -3.57 -16.59 -18.88
C MET A 98 -2.67 -17.72 -18.37
N GLY A 99 -1.34 -17.51 -18.33
CA GLY A 99 -0.39 -18.47 -17.80
C GLY A 99 -0.60 -18.76 -16.30
N LEU A 100 -0.96 -17.75 -15.52
CA LEU A 100 -1.28 -17.89 -14.10
C LEU A 100 -2.57 -18.68 -13.89
N GLU A 101 -3.63 -18.41 -14.66
CA GLU A 101 -4.88 -19.17 -14.61
C GLU A 101 -4.67 -20.66 -14.90
N GLU A 102 -3.87 -20.97 -15.93
CA GLU A 102 -3.57 -22.34 -16.30
C GLU A 102 -2.71 -23.07 -15.25
N ALA A 103 -1.70 -22.38 -14.70
CA ALA A 103 -0.77 -22.94 -13.72
C ALA A 103 -1.46 -23.25 -12.38
N PHE A 104 -2.36 -22.38 -11.93
CA PHE A 104 -3.05 -22.53 -10.65
C PHE A 104 -4.46 -23.15 -10.76
N LYS A 105 -4.95 -23.38 -11.98
CA LYS A 105 -6.31 -23.90 -12.26
C LYS A 105 -7.38 -23.05 -11.58
N ILE A 106 -7.25 -21.74 -11.70
CA ILE A 106 -8.17 -20.72 -11.18
C ILE A 106 -8.77 -19.90 -12.32
N SER A 107 -9.81 -19.13 -12.01
CA SER A 107 -10.38 -18.12 -12.90
C SER A 107 -10.13 -16.76 -12.27
N VAL A 108 -9.42 -15.89 -12.97
CA VAL A 108 -9.19 -14.50 -12.55
C VAL A 108 -10.11 -13.63 -13.39
N GLU A 109 -10.85 -12.72 -12.77
CA GLU A 109 -11.63 -11.76 -13.55
C GLU A 109 -10.71 -10.75 -14.23
N GLU A 110 -11.01 -10.42 -15.49
CA GLU A 110 -10.30 -9.40 -16.28
C GLU A 110 -10.18 -8.05 -15.54
N SER A 111 -11.25 -7.65 -14.84
CA SER A 111 -11.28 -6.42 -14.03
C SER A 111 -10.24 -6.44 -12.90
N SER A 112 -10.06 -7.61 -12.27
CA SER A 112 -9.10 -7.82 -11.20
C SER A 112 -7.69 -7.90 -11.77
N ALA A 113 -7.53 -8.59 -12.90
CA ALA A 113 -6.27 -8.72 -13.64
C ALA A 113 -5.69 -7.36 -14.09
N GLN A 114 -6.53 -6.47 -14.59
CA GLN A 114 -6.12 -5.11 -14.98
C GLN A 114 -5.74 -4.23 -13.78
N SER A 115 -6.24 -4.54 -12.59
CA SER A 115 -5.89 -3.81 -11.36
C SER A 115 -4.56 -4.28 -10.75
N ILE A 116 -3.95 -5.35 -11.28
CA ILE A 116 -2.70 -5.90 -10.76
C ILE A 116 -1.52 -5.08 -11.31
N ALA A 117 -0.84 -4.35 -10.43
CA ALA A 117 0.33 -3.56 -10.82
C ALA A 117 1.66 -4.25 -10.49
N THR A 118 1.69 -5.06 -9.42
CA THR A 118 2.90 -5.72 -8.92
C THR A 118 2.78 -7.24 -8.88
N VAL A 119 3.93 -7.91 -8.83
CA VAL A 119 4.00 -9.37 -8.68
C VAL A 119 3.38 -9.83 -7.35
N GLU A 120 3.53 -9.03 -6.29
CA GLU A 120 2.93 -9.28 -4.99
C GLU A 120 1.40 -9.22 -5.05
N ASP A 121 0.83 -8.21 -5.72
CA ASP A 121 -0.62 -8.12 -5.93
C ASP A 121 -1.16 -9.37 -6.65
N ALA A 122 -0.44 -9.85 -7.67
CA ALA A 122 -0.82 -11.05 -8.42
C ALA A 122 -0.83 -12.29 -7.52
N ALA A 123 0.25 -12.48 -6.76
CA ALA A 123 0.39 -13.61 -5.85
C ALA A 123 -0.68 -13.59 -4.75
N GLU A 124 -1.00 -12.43 -4.20
CA GLU A 124 -2.08 -12.27 -3.21
C GLU A 124 -3.45 -12.67 -3.78
N LEU A 125 -3.78 -12.22 -4.99
CA LEU A 125 -5.05 -12.55 -5.63
C LEU A 125 -5.17 -14.06 -5.90
N ILE A 126 -4.09 -14.67 -6.39
CA ILE A 126 -4.03 -16.12 -6.62
C ILE A 126 -4.24 -16.86 -5.30
N ASP A 127 -3.57 -16.46 -4.22
CA ASP A 127 -3.73 -17.09 -2.91
C ASP A 127 -5.17 -17.00 -2.38
N LYS A 128 -5.83 -15.85 -2.57
CA LYS A 128 -7.24 -15.65 -2.20
C LYS A 128 -8.15 -16.59 -3.00
N LEU A 129 -7.97 -16.70 -4.32
CA LEU A 129 -8.77 -17.57 -5.18
C LEU A 129 -8.52 -19.06 -4.90
N VAL A 130 -7.27 -19.47 -4.72
CA VAL A 130 -6.90 -20.85 -4.38
C VAL A 130 -7.47 -21.25 -3.02
N SER A 131 -7.42 -20.36 -2.02
CA SER A 131 -7.98 -20.64 -0.69
C SER A 131 -9.50 -20.79 -0.74
N THR A 132 -10.19 -19.92 -1.50
CA THR A 132 -11.64 -19.96 -1.72
C THR A 132 -12.05 -21.24 -2.45
N ALA A 133 -11.33 -21.61 -3.52
CA ALA A 133 -11.56 -22.85 -4.26
C ALA A 133 -11.36 -24.09 -3.38
N LYS A 134 -10.33 -24.08 -2.51
CA LYS A 134 -10.10 -25.18 -1.56
C LYS A 134 -11.24 -25.28 -0.54
N GLN A 135 -11.70 -24.15 -0.01
CA GLN A 135 -12.79 -24.10 0.95
C GLN A 135 -14.10 -24.61 0.34
N ALA A 136 -14.42 -24.14 -0.88
CA ALA A 136 -15.58 -24.62 -1.62
C ALA A 136 -15.51 -26.14 -1.82
N ARG A 137 -14.42 -26.67 -2.39
CA ARG A 137 -14.26 -28.12 -2.60
C ARG A 137 -14.42 -28.94 -1.32
N HIS A 138 -13.90 -28.45 -0.19
CA HIS A 138 -14.05 -29.13 1.09
C HIS A 138 -15.52 -29.18 1.54
N TYR A 139 -16.28 -28.10 1.41
CA TYR A 139 -17.70 -28.10 1.74
C TYR A 139 -18.52 -29.02 0.83
N TRP A 140 -18.25 -29.05 -0.47
CA TRP A 140 -18.98 -29.89 -1.44
C TRP A 140 -18.71 -31.40 -1.31
N LEU A 141 -17.64 -31.81 -0.63
CA LEU A 141 -17.30 -33.24 -0.39
C LEU A 141 -17.92 -33.81 0.89
N HIS A 142 -18.51 -32.96 1.74
CA HIS A 142 -19.09 -33.34 3.03
C HIS A 142 -20.63 -33.22 3.08
N LEU A 143 -21.27 -32.94 1.94
CA LEU A 143 -22.71 -33.12 1.71
C LEU A 143 -22.96 -34.38 0.88
#